data_AF-A0A1Q7GDY0-F1
#
_entry.id   AF-A0A1Q7GDY0-F1
#
_cell.length_a   1.000
_cell.length_b   1.000
_cell.length_c   1.000
_cell.angle_alpha   90.00
_cell.angle_beta   90.00
_cell.angle_gamma   90.00
#
_symmetry.space_group_name_H-M   'P 1'
#
loop_
_entity.id
_entity.type
_entity.pdbx_description
1 polymer ?
#
loop_
_entity_poly.entity_id
_entity_poly.type
_entity_poly.pdbx_seq_one_letter_code
_entity_poly.pdbx_strand_id
1 'polypeptide(L)'
;MMCPHMEATLNEYVDGTLAARDRASVEAHLAECAGCRMAVAELRALVAAAAALPRTIEPGRDLWATIETRIGQPATWTVQRVWWRGALAAAAVCVMALGIYRLTARPPDRRVGEGWTVVQADFDRATNELGLILAAERGRLRPETVALLERNLAVIDASVAESRAALARDPANAELRRFFAAASRQKVELLRWVTRTGES
;
A
#
# COMPACT_ATOMS: atom_id res chain seq x y z
N MET A 1 19.02 6.27 14.58
CA MET A 1 18.26 6.47 13.32
C MET A 1 17.10 5.51 13.31
N MET A 2 15.92 5.96 12.86
CA MET A 2 14.73 5.12 12.72
C MET A 2 14.86 4.21 11.49
N CYS A 3 14.38 2.97 11.58
CA CYS A 3 14.38 2.04 10.45
C CYS A 3 13.20 2.35 9.50
N PRO A 4 13.44 2.74 8.23
CA PRO A 4 12.38 3.17 7.31
C PRO A 4 11.32 2.10 7.03
N HIS A 5 11.71 0.82 7.09
CA HIS A 5 10.79 -0.31 6.88
C HIS A 5 9.80 -0.52 8.04
N MET A 6 10.05 0.05 9.21
CA MET A 6 9.30 -0.23 10.44
C MET A 6 8.23 0.83 10.76
N GLU A 7 8.24 1.98 10.06
CA GLU A 7 7.42 3.15 10.39
C GLU A 7 5.90 2.87 10.44
N ALA A 8 5.36 2.22 9.40
CA ALA A 8 3.93 1.89 9.34
C ALA A 8 3.50 0.92 10.46
N THR A 9 4.34 -0.08 10.76
CA THR A 9 4.06 -1.09 11.78
C THR A 9 4.16 -0.53 13.20
N LEU A 10 5.03 0.47 13.44
CA LEU A 10 5.11 1.14 14.74
C LEU A 10 3.86 1.99 15.03
N ASN A 11 3.28 2.63 14.02
CA ASN A 11 2.04 3.39 14.20
C ASN A 11 0.87 2.47 14.61
N GLU A 12 0.68 1.36 13.89
CA GLU A 12 -0.34 0.34 14.25
C GLU A 12 -0.08 -0.29 15.62
N TYR A 13 1.19 -0.46 16.01
CA TYR A 13 1.58 -0.93 17.35
C TYR A 13 1.20 0.07 18.46
N VAL A 14 1.42 1.37 18.22
CA VAL A 14 1.06 2.45 19.16
C VAL A 14 -0.46 2.62 19.26
N ASP A 15 -1.17 2.55 18.14
CA ASP A 15 -2.64 2.64 18.08
C ASP A 15 -3.34 1.38 18.63
N GLY A 16 -2.58 0.31 18.87
CA GLY A 16 -3.09 -0.95 19.43
C GLY A 16 -3.86 -1.82 18.43
N THR A 17 -3.84 -1.48 17.15
CA THR A 17 -4.57 -2.15 16.06
C THR A 17 -3.80 -3.32 15.44
N LEU A 18 -2.52 -3.50 15.81
CA LEU A 18 -1.68 -4.58 15.32
C LEU A 18 -2.12 -5.97 15.83
N ALA A 19 -2.14 -6.96 14.94
CA ALA A 19 -2.45 -8.35 15.27
C ALA A 19 -1.47 -8.94 16.31
N ALA A 20 -1.95 -9.85 17.16
CA ALA A 20 -1.17 -10.42 18.26
C ALA A 20 0.14 -11.10 17.80
N ARG A 21 0.13 -11.73 16.62
CA ARG A 21 1.30 -12.39 16.03
C ARG A 21 2.40 -11.38 15.64
N ASP A 22 2.02 -10.25 15.08
CA ASP A 22 2.95 -9.23 14.59
C ASP A 22 3.49 -8.37 15.75
N ARG A 23 2.72 -8.28 16.84
CA ARG A 23 3.12 -7.58 18.07
C ARG A 23 4.40 -8.15 18.69
N ALA A 24 4.53 -9.47 18.75
CA ALA A 24 5.73 -10.13 19.28
C ALA A 24 6.99 -9.79 18.46
N SER A 25 6.86 -9.67 17.14
CA SER A 25 7.96 -9.29 16.25
C SER A 25 8.43 -7.85 16.49
N VAL A 26 7.48 -6.92 16.67
CA VAL A 26 7.78 -5.53 17.01
C VAL A 26 8.44 -5.42 18.38
N GLU A 27 7.94 -6.15 19.38
CA GLU A 27 8.52 -6.14 20.73
C GLU A 27 9.96 -6.68 20.75
N ALA A 28 10.23 -7.76 20.01
CA ALA A 28 11.59 -8.27 19.83
C ALA A 28 12.50 -7.21 19.18
N HIS A 29 12.03 -6.55 18.12
CA HIS A 29 12.79 -5.48 17.47
C HIS A 29 13.04 -4.27 18.39
N LEU A 30 12.07 -3.91 19.23
CA LEU A 30 12.19 -2.84 20.21
C LEU A 30 13.20 -3.18 21.31
N ALA A 31 13.47 -4.46 21.62
CA ALA A 31 14.54 -4.81 22.55
C ALA A 31 15.93 -4.46 21.98
N GLU A 32 16.10 -4.57 20.67
CA GLU A 32 17.41 -4.46 20.01
C GLU A 32 17.67 -3.06 19.40
N CYS A 33 16.62 -2.33 18.99
CA CYS A 33 16.77 -1.05 18.29
C CYS A 33 16.42 0.17 19.15
N ALA A 34 17.43 0.93 19.56
CA ALA A 34 17.23 2.19 20.31
C ALA A 34 16.48 3.27 19.51
N GLY A 35 16.69 3.34 18.19
CA GLY A 35 16.02 4.32 17.33
C GLY A 35 14.51 4.10 17.27
N CYS A 36 14.08 2.85 17.13
CA CYS A 36 12.66 2.51 17.11
C CYS A 36 12.00 2.66 18.49
N ARG A 37 12.73 2.41 19.59
CA ARG A 37 12.24 2.72 20.94
C ARG A 37 11.96 4.21 21.13
N MET A 38 12.85 5.07 20.66
CA MET A 38 12.66 6.52 20.73
C MET A 38 11.44 6.97 19.91
N ALA A 39 11.29 6.46 18.69
CA ALA A 39 10.13 6.76 17.85
C ALA A 39 8.80 6.36 18.50
N VAL A 40 8.73 5.17 19.10
CA VAL A 40 7.52 4.72 19.84
C VAL A 40 7.23 5.62 21.05
N ALA A 41 8.27 6.05 21.78
CA ALA A 41 8.10 6.96 22.91
C ALA A 41 7.55 8.32 22.47
N GLU A 42 8.05 8.85 21.36
CA GLU A 42 7.59 10.11 20.76
C GLU A 42 6.14 10.02 20.28
N LEU A 43 5.78 8.97 19.56
CA LEU A 43 4.40 8.72 19.10
C LEU A 43 3.43 8.61 20.28
N ARG A 44 3.79 7.87 21.33
CA ARG A 44 2.96 7.75 22.54
C ARG A 44 2.80 9.09 23.27
N ALA A 45 3.85 9.91 23.29
CA ALA A 45 3.78 11.25 23.87
C ALA A 45 2.81 12.16 23.10
N LEU A 46 2.82 12.10 21.77
CA LEU A 46 1.88 12.83 20.92
C LEU A 46 0.43 12.38 21.15
N VAL A 47 0.17 11.07 21.18
CA VAL A 47 -1.16 10.52 21.46
C VAL A 47 -1.66 10.95 22.85
N ALA A 48 -0.79 10.91 23.85
CA ALA A 48 -1.12 11.38 25.20
C ALA A 48 -1.44 12.88 25.23
N ALA A 49 -0.68 13.70 24.52
CA ALA A 49 -0.95 15.14 24.39
C ALA A 49 -2.29 15.42 23.69
N ALA A 50 -2.60 14.68 22.62
CA ALA A 50 -3.89 14.76 21.93
C ALA A 50 -5.05 14.32 22.83
N ALA A 51 -4.87 13.26 23.62
CA ALA A 51 -5.87 12.78 24.57
C ALA A 51 -6.14 13.75 25.73
N ALA A 52 -5.18 14.64 26.02
CA ALA A 52 -5.30 15.70 27.02
C ALA A 52 -6.00 16.96 26.50
N LEU A 53 -6.29 17.05 25.20
CA LEU A 53 -7.07 18.17 24.64
C LEU A 53 -8.49 18.18 25.23
N PRO A 54 -9.14 19.36 25.32
CA PRO A 54 -10.53 19.47 25.71
C PRO A 54 -11.40 18.53 24.87
N ARG A 55 -12.14 17.63 25.53
CA ARG A 55 -13.00 16.64 24.85
C ARG A 55 -14.22 17.23 24.18
N THR A 56 -14.47 18.52 24.39
CA THR A 56 -15.63 19.23 23.87
C THR A 56 -15.18 20.58 23.34
N ILE A 57 -15.43 20.80 22.06
CA ILE A 57 -15.37 22.10 21.42
C ILE A 57 -16.83 22.46 21.17
N GLU A 58 -17.33 23.52 21.79
CA GLU A 58 -18.70 23.99 21.53
C GLU A 58 -18.78 24.39 20.05
N PRO A 59 -19.58 23.70 19.22
CA PRO A 59 -19.68 24.05 17.82
C PRO A 59 -20.34 25.43 17.72
N GLY A 60 -19.72 26.38 17.01
CA GLY A 60 -20.24 27.76 16.87
C GLY A 60 -21.60 27.88 16.15
N ARG A 61 -22.18 26.76 15.70
CA ARG A 61 -23.54 26.65 15.16
C ARG A 61 -24.10 25.26 15.50
N ASP A 62 -25.40 25.16 15.74
CA ASP A 62 -26.08 23.89 15.96
C ASP A 62 -26.12 23.06 14.65
N LEU A 63 -25.13 22.18 14.50
CA LEU A 63 -25.06 21.22 13.39
C LEU A 63 -26.02 20.03 13.60
N TRP A 64 -26.50 19.81 14.82
CA TRP A 64 -27.30 18.64 15.17
C TRP A 64 -28.66 18.69 14.49
N ALA A 65 -29.30 19.86 14.42
CA ALA A 65 -30.55 20.06 13.70
C ALA A 65 -30.50 19.63 12.21
N THR A 66 -29.36 19.83 11.54
CA THR A 66 -29.20 19.43 10.13
C THR A 66 -28.92 17.93 9.97
N ILE A 67 -28.27 17.31 10.96
CA ILE A 67 -27.93 15.89 10.95
C ILE A 67 -29.16 15.05 11.33
N GLU A 68 -29.92 15.48 12.34
CA GLU A 68 -31.15 14.82 12.78
C GLU A 68 -32.18 14.71 11.66
N THR A 69 -32.34 15.76 10.86
CA THR A 69 -33.26 15.75 9.70
C THR A 69 -32.86 14.77 8.61
N ARG A 70 -31.57 14.39 8.51
CA ARG A 70 -31.08 13.40 7.53
C ARG A 70 -31.06 11.97 8.07
N ILE A 71 -30.92 11.79 9.38
CA ILE A 71 -30.89 10.47 10.03
C ILE A 71 -32.31 10.00 10.36
N GLY A 72 -33.23 10.91 10.67
CA GLY A 72 -34.62 10.63 11.04
C GLY A 72 -35.58 10.36 9.88
N GLN A 73 -35.11 10.34 8.62
CA GLN A 73 -35.93 9.90 7.49
C GLN A 73 -35.77 8.40 7.27
N PRO A 74 -36.67 7.54 7.79
CA PRO A 74 -36.79 6.21 7.22
C PRO A 74 -37.19 6.39 5.76
N ALA A 75 -36.39 5.86 4.83
CA ALA A 75 -36.80 5.71 3.45
C ALA A 75 -38.01 4.77 3.42
N THR A 76 -39.23 5.32 3.45
CA THR A 76 -40.46 4.54 3.38
C THR A 76 -40.66 4.09 1.94
N TRP A 77 -40.01 3.00 1.56
CA TRP A 77 -40.43 2.25 0.39
C TRP A 77 -41.61 1.37 0.79
N THR A 78 -42.80 1.91 0.58
CA THR A 78 -44.08 1.23 0.85
C THR A 78 -44.32 0.16 -0.20
N VAL A 79 -43.65 -1.00 -0.07
CA VAL A 79 -43.97 -2.17 -0.86
C VAL A 79 -45.07 -2.93 -0.14
N GLN A 80 -46.27 -2.83 -0.73
CA GLN A 80 -47.48 -3.65 -0.61
C GLN A 80 -47.25 -5.09 -0.08
N ARG A 81 -46.90 -5.16 1.20
CA ARG A 81 -47.06 -6.31 2.09
C ARG A 81 -48.53 -6.67 2.04
N VAL A 82 -48.87 -7.88 1.60
CA VAL A 82 -49.87 -8.78 2.23
C VAL A 82 -50.23 -10.00 1.37
N TRP A 83 -49.92 -10.08 0.06
CA TRP A 83 -50.48 -11.17 -0.78
C TRP A 83 -49.56 -12.28 -1.32
N TRP A 84 -48.24 -12.29 -1.05
CA TRP A 84 -47.34 -13.28 -1.68
C TRP A 84 -46.43 -13.99 -0.66
N ARG A 85 -47.01 -14.77 0.25
CA ARG A 85 -46.29 -15.50 1.32
C ARG A 85 -45.85 -16.93 0.98
N GLY A 86 -45.92 -17.36 -0.28
CA GLY A 86 -45.64 -18.76 -0.64
C GLY A 86 -44.28 -19.07 -1.28
N ALA A 87 -43.68 -18.16 -2.05
CA ALA A 87 -42.70 -18.58 -3.09
C ALA A 87 -41.29 -17.96 -3.02
N LEU A 88 -40.97 -17.08 -2.06
CA LEU A 88 -39.76 -16.24 -2.09
C LEU A 88 -38.72 -16.53 -0.98
N ALA A 89 -38.59 -17.76 -0.50
CA ALA A 89 -37.52 -18.09 0.47
C ALA A 89 -36.14 -18.28 -0.21
N ALA A 90 -36.08 -18.82 -1.43
CA ALA A 90 -34.81 -19.11 -2.11
C ALA A 90 -34.18 -17.88 -2.80
N ALA A 91 -35.00 -17.00 -3.39
CA ALA A 91 -34.50 -15.81 -4.09
C ALA A 91 -33.91 -14.76 -3.13
N ALA A 92 -34.41 -14.70 -1.89
CA ALA A 92 -33.93 -13.76 -0.87
C ALA A 92 -32.48 -14.02 -0.46
N VAL A 93 -32.08 -15.29 -0.34
CA VAL A 93 -30.68 -15.67 -0.05
C VAL A 93 -29.78 -15.30 -1.22
N CYS A 94 -30.20 -15.53 -2.46
CA CYS A 94 -29.42 -15.16 -3.63
C CYS A 94 -29.26 -13.64 -3.78
N VAL A 95 -30.30 -12.85 -3.50
CA VAL A 95 -30.23 -11.37 -3.58
C VAL A 95 -29.46 -10.79 -2.39
N MET A 96 -29.57 -11.36 -1.19
CA MET A 96 -28.74 -10.98 -0.05
C MET A 96 -27.28 -11.36 -0.26
N ALA A 97 -26.99 -12.57 -0.76
CA ALA A 97 -25.64 -12.99 -1.11
C ALA A 97 -25.07 -12.17 -2.27
N LEU A 98 -25.87 -11.83 -3.28
CA LEU A 98 -25.44 -10.96 -4.38
C LEU A 98 -25.27 -9.51 -3.93
N GLY A 99 -26.13 -9.01 -3.03
CA GLY A 99 -26.03 -7.68 -2.44
C GLY A 99 -24.82 -7.55 -1.52
N ILE A 100 -24.61 -8.53 -0.64
CA ILE A 100 -23.41 -8.66 0.19
C ILE A 100 -22.18 -8.80 -0.72
N TYR A 101 -22.20 -9.67 -1.72
CA TYR A 101 -21.12 -9.78 -2.70
C TYR A 101 -20.87 -8.47 -3.43
N ARG A 102 -21.89 -7.68 -3.80
CA ARG A 102 -21.71 -6.35 -4.43
C ARG A 102 -21.22 -5.28 -3.44
N LEU A 103 -21.56 -5.39 -2.16
CA LEU A 103 -21.07 -4.49 -1.09
C LEU A 103 -19.64 -4.84 -0.64
N THR A 104 -19.29 -6.13 -0.62
CA THR A 104 -17.98 -6.63 -0.17
C THR A 104 -17.00 -6.79 -1.31
N ALA A 105 -17.46 -7.14 -2.52
CA ALA A 105 -16.67 -7.04 -3.74
C ALA A 105 -16.57 -5.56 -4.11
N ARG A 106 -15.62 -4.89 -3.46
CA ARG A 106 -15.11 -3.60 -3.91
C ARG A 106 -14.76 -3.79 -5.40
N PRO A 107 -15.35 -3.01 -6.32
CA PRO A 107 -14.88 -3.02 -7.69
C PRO A 107 -13.38 -2.71 -7.66
N PRO A 108 -12.54 -3.41 -8.46
CA PRO A 108 -11.12 -3.11 -8.51
C PRO A 108 -10.98 -1.61 -8.74
N ASP A 109 -10.31 -0.93 -7.81
CA ASP A 109 -10.18 0.52 -7.83
C ASP A 109 -9.39 0.92 -9.09
N ARG A 110 -10.11 1.31 -10.15
CA ARG A 110 -9.52 1.65 -11.44
C ARG A 110 -8.54 2.82 -11.31
N ARG A 111 -8.72 3.71 -10.33
CA ARG A 111 -7.81 4.82 -10.06
C ARG A 111 -6.46 4.34 -9.54
N VAL A 112 -6.44 3.23 -8.79
CA VAL A 112 -5.21 2.59 -8.33
C VAL A 112 -4.47 1.92 -9.49
N GLY A 113 -5.20 1.35 -10.46
CA GLY A 113 -4.63 0.83 -11.70
C GLY A 113 -3.99 1.92 -12.57
N GLU A 114 -4.65 3.07 -12.75
CA GLU A 114 -4.12 4.21 -13.51
C GLU A 114 -2.90 4.86 -12.83
N GLY A 115 -2.93 5.02 -11.50
CA GLY A 115 -1.76 5.53 -10.77
C GLY A 115 -0.55 4.60 -10.86
N TRP A 116 -0.78 3.29 -10.91
CA TRP A 116 0.29 2.30 -11.01
C TRP A 116 1.01 2.32 -12.36
N THR A 117 0.29 2.48 -13.47
CA THR A 117 0.91 2.52 -14.81
C THR A 117 1.84 3.72 -14.98
N VAL A 118 1.52 4.86 -14.37
CA VAL A 118 2.38 6.05 -14.34
C VAL A 118 3.67 5.75 -13.57
N VAL A 119 3.57 5.19 -12.37
CA VAL A 119 4.75 4.80 -11.56
C VAL A 119 5.65 3.82 -12.32
N GLN A 120 5.06 2.84 -13.00
CA GLN A 120 5.80 1.88 -13.81
C GLN A 120 6.59 2.56 -14.95
N ALA A 121 5.96 3.50 -15.66
CA ALA A 121 6.59 4.23 -16.75
C ALA A 121 7.78 5.10 -16.27
N ASP A 122 7.69 5.67 -15.07
CA ASP A 122 8.79 6.47 -14.49
C ASP A 122 10.02 5.61 -14.15
N PHE A 123 9.81 4.40 -13.59
CA PHE A 123 10.90 3.45 -13.37
C PHE A 123 11.53 2.97 -14.67
N ASP A 124 10.73 2.72 -15.71
CA ASP A 124 11.21 2.32 -17.03
C ASP A 124 12.07 3.42 -17.66
N ARG A 125 11.64 4.69 -17.54
CA ARG A 125 12.41 5.84 -18.03
C ARG A 125 13.76 5.95 -17.32
N ALA A 126 13.77 5.92 -15.99
CA ALA A 126 15.01 6.01 -15.20
C ALA A 126 15.98 4.86 -15.50
N THR A 127 15.45 3.65 -15.66
CA THR A 127 16.24 2.46 -16.00
C THR A 127 16.85 2.56 -17.39
N ASN A 128 16.08 3.01 -18.39
CA ASN A 128 16.57 3.19 -19.75
C ASN A 128 17.66 4.27 -19.82
N GLU A 129 17.45 5.41 -19.15
CA GLU A 129 18.43 6.50 -19.10
C GLU A 129 19.76 6.02 -18.51
N LEU A 130 19.73 5.38 -17.35
CA LEU A 130 20.93 4.84 -16.71
C LEU A 130 21.57 3.70 -17.52
N GLY A 131 20.76 2.89 -18.20
CA GLY A 131 21.24 1.83 -19.10
C GLY A 131 22.00 2.38 -20.30
N LEU A 132 21.54 3.50 -20.87
CA LEU A 132 22.24 4.18 -21.97
C LEU A 132 23.59 4.76 -21.52
N ILE A 133 23.64 5.38 -20.34
CA ILE A 133 24.89 5.90 -19.75
C ILE A 133 25.87 4.75 -19.52
N LEU A 134 25.39 3.63 -18.94
CA LEU A 134 26.22 2.46 -18.72
C LEU A 134 26.72 1.84 -20.04
N ALA A 135 25.88 1.80 -21.08
CA ALA A 135 26.28 1.29 -22.39
C ALA A 135 27.39 2.13 -23.02
N ALA A 136 27.35 3.46 -22.84
CA ALA A 136 28.40 4.37 -23.30
C ALA A 136 29.71 4.18 -22.52
N GLU A 137 29.64 4.00 -21.20
CA GLU A 137 30.82 3.86 -20.32
C GLU A 137 31.32 2.39 -20.20
N ARG A 138 30.72 1.45 -20.94
CA ARG A 138 31.03 0.00 -20.86
C ARG A 138 32.51 -0.30 -21.11
N GLY A 139 33.16 0.50 -21.95
CA GLY A 139 34.59 0.36 -22.27
C GLY A 139 35.55 0.64 -21.11
N ARG A 140 35.08 1.28 -20.02
CA ARG A 140 35.90 1.59 -18.83
C ARG A 140 35.83 0.51 -17.76
N LEU A 141 34.85 -0.38 -17.84
CA LEU A 141 34.66 -1.46 -16.87
C LEU A 141 35.47 -2.70 -17.26
N ARG A 142 36.01 -3.40 -16.25
CA ARG A 142 36.66 -4.70 -16.49
C ARG A 142 35.65 -5.72 -17.05
N PRO A 143 36.04 -6.55 -18.03
CA PRO A 143 35.13 -7.53 -18.65
C PRO A 143 34.43 -8.46 -17.65
N GLU A 144 35.14 -8.85 -16.59
CA GLU A 144 34.61 -9.73 -15.55
C GLU A 144 33.52 -9.05 -14.73
N THR A 145 33.67 -7.76 -14.44
CA THR A 145 32.66 -6.95 -13.73
C THR A 145 31.43 -6.76 -14.61
N VAL A 146 31.61 -6.48 -15.90
CA VAL A 146 30.50 -6.35 -16.85
C VAL A 146 29.70 -7.65 -16.94
N ALA A 147 30.38 -8.79 -17.08
CA ALA A 147 29.72 -10.10 -17.18
C ALA A 147 28.96 -10.46 -15.89
N LEU A 148 29.50 -10.13 -14.71
CA LEU A 148 28.80 -10.32 -13.44
C LEU A 148 27.57 -9.42 -13.33
N LEU A 149 27.72 -8.16 -13.74
CA LEU A 149 26.62 -7.20 -13.72
C LEU A 149 25.49 -7.63 -14.64
N GLU A 150 25.79 -8.05 -15.86
CA GLU A 150 24.80 -8.54 -16.84
C GLU A 150 24.01 -9.75 -16.31
N ARG A 151 24.69 -10.70 -15.66
CA ARG A 151 24.02 -11.85 -15.01
C ARG A 151 23.06 -11.40 -13.92
N ASN A 152 23.51 -10.51 -13.03
CA ASN A 152 22.67 -10.01 -11.94
C ASN A 152 21.50 -9.18 -12.47
N LEU A 153 21.73 -8.34 -13.48
CA LEU A 153 20.67 -7.54 -14.11
C LEU A 153 19.63 -8.44 -14.79
N ALA A 154 20.06 -9.51 -15.48
CA ALA A 154 19.16 -10.43 -16.15
C ALA A 154 18.19 -11.12 -15.18
N VAL A 155 18.66 -11.49 -13.98
CA VAL A 155 17.80 -12.07 -12.93
C VAL A 155 16.76 -11.05 -12.44
N ILE A 156 17.19 -9.81 -12.19
CA ILE A 156 16.29 -8.73 -11.76
C ILE A 156 15.24 -8.44 -12.86
N ASP A 157 15.67 -8.40 -14.12
CA ASP A 157 14.80 -8.10 -15.26
C ASP A 157 13.74 -9.16 -15.52
N ALA A 158 14.10 -10.43 -15.35
CA ALA A 158 13.14 -11.53 -15.41
C ALA A 158 12.05 -11.39 -14.35
N SER A 159 12.42 -11.11 -13.09
CA SER A 159 11.48 -10.94 -11.98
C SER A 159 10.57 -9.71 -12.16
N VAL A 160 11.12 -8.61 -12.67
CA VAL A 160 10.33 -7.40 -13.00
C VAL A 160 9.35 -7.68 -14.15
N ALA A 161 9.75 -8.43 -15.17
CA ALA A 161 8.87 -8.80 -16.28
C ALA A 161 7.73 -9.72 -15.83
N GLU A 162 8.02 -10.71 -14.99
CA GLU A 162 7.03 -11.60 -14.41
C GLU A 162 5.99 -10.84 -13.57
N SER A 163 6.47 -9.95 -12.70
CA SER A 163 5.60 -9.11 -11.85
C SER A 163 4.69 -8.22 -12.69
N ARG A 164 5.20 -7.62 -13.77
CA ARG A 164 4.40 -6.81 -14.70
C ARG A 164 3.33 -7.62 -15.42
N ALA A 165 3.68 -8.81 -15.92
CA ALA A 165 2.74 -9.69 -16.59
C ALA A 165 1.61 -10.14 -15.64
N ALA A 166 1.92 -10.38 -14.36
CA ALA A 166 0.93 -10.69 -13.33
C ALA A 166 0.04 -9.48 -13.01
N LEU A 167 0.62 -8.28 -12.86
CA LEU A 167 -0.11 -7.03 -12.60
C LEU A 167 -0.99 -6.58 -13.76
N ALA A 168 -0.65 -6.92 -15.00
CA ALA A 168 -1.52 -6.67 -16.15
C ALA A 168 -2.83 -7.47 -16.06
N ARG A 169 -2.82 -8.64 -15.40
CA ARG A 169 -4.01 -9.48 -15.19
C ARG A 169 -4.80 -9.05 -13.96
N ASP A 170 -4.11 -8.66 -12.90
CA ASP A 170 -4.72 -8.15 -11.66
C ASP A 170 -4.02 -6.87 -11.16
N PRO A 171 -4.42 -5.70 -11.67
CA PRO A 171 -3.82 -4.41 -11.29
C PRO A 171 -4.08 -4.03 -9.82
N ALA A 172 -5.11 -4.61 -9.19
CA ALA A 172 -5.49 -4.29 -7.82
C ALA A 172 -4.61 -4.99 -6.78
N ASN A 173 -3.86 -6.02 -7.18
CA ASN A 173 -3.02 -6.81 -6.29
C ASN A 173 -1.92 -5.96 -5.63
N ALA A 174 -2.08 -5.68 -4.34
CA ALA A 174 -1.15 -4.84 -3.58
C ALA A 174 0.21 -5.50 -3.34
N GLU A 175 0.25 -6.82 -3.24
CA GLU A 175 1.47 -7.59 -2.99
C GLU A 175 2.39 -7.56 -4.21
N LEU A 176 1.85 -7.83 -5.40
CA LEU A 176 2.59 -7.76 -6.65
C LEU A 176 3.17 -6.36 -6.91
N ARG A 177 2.42 -5.30 -6.57
CA ARG A 177 2.92 -3.91 -6.66
C ARG A 177 4.09 -3.65 -5.72
N ARG A 178 4.06 -4.19 -4.49
CA ARG A 178 5.18 -4.08 -3.54
C ARG A 178 6.41 -4.80 -4.06
N PHE A 179 6.26 -6.02 -4.59
CA PHE A 179 7.36 -6.78 -5.19
C PHE A 179 8.01 -6.05 -6.36
N PHE A 180 7.20 -5.55 -7.31
CA PHE A 180 7.73 -4.75 -8.42
C PHE A 180 8.49 -3.52 -7.93
N ALA A 181 7.92 -2.76 -6.99
CA ALA A 181 8.55 -1.55 -6.49
C ALA A 181 9.88 -1.81 -5.75
N ALA A 182 10.01 -2.98 -5.11
CA ALA A 182 11.28 -3.39 -4.50
C ALA A 182 12.33 -3.75 -5.56
N ALA A 183 11.98 -4.59 -6.52
CA ALA A 183 12.88 -5.03 -7.59
C ALA A 183 13.34 -3.85 -8.48
N SER A 184 12.43 -2.97 -8.87
CA SER A 184 12.73 -1.79 -9.70
C SER A 184 13.66 -0.80 -9.00
N ARG A 185 13.51 -0.61 -7.67
CA ARG A 185 14.43 0.22 -6.88
C ARG A 185 15.83 -0.36 -6.85
N GLN A 186 15.95 -1.66 -6.59
CA GLN A 186 17.25 -2.34 -6.58
C GLN A 186 17.96 -2.23 -7.94
N LYS A 187 17.21 -2.36 -9.06
CA LYS A 187 17.77 -2.17 -10.40
C LYS A 187 18.34 -0.77 -10.60
N VAL A 188 17.57 0.27 -10.26
CA VAL A 188 17.99 1.67 -10.40
C VAL A 188 19.21 1.96 -9.53
N GLU A 189 19.25 1.48 -8.28
CA GLU A 189 20.40 1.66 -7.41
C GLU A 189 21.67 0.98 -7.95
N LEU A 190 21.53 -0.25 -8.45
CA LEU A 190 22.64 -0.97 -9.07
C LEU A 190 23.18 -0.21 -10.28
N LEU A 191 22.31 0.23 -11.19
CA LEU A 191 22.71 1.02 -12.35
C LEU A 191 23.41 2.34 -11.95
N ARG A 192 22.85 3.08 -10.98
CA ARG A 192 23.47 4.31 -10.45
C ARG A 192 24.81 4.07 -9.76
N TRP A 193 25.00 2.91 -9.13
CA TRP A 193 26.28 2.56 -8.52
C TRP A 193 27.32 2.33 -9.60
N VAL A 194 26.99 1.55 -10.64
CA VAL A 194 27.94 1.26 -11.72
C VAL A 194 28.33 2.51 -12.48
N THR A 195 27.38 3.39 -12.82
CA THR A 195 27.68 4.63 -13.55
C THR A 195 28.66 5.51 -12.77
N ARG A 196 28.48 5.66 -11.44
CA ARG A 196 29.41 6.42 -10.59
C ARG A 196 30.80 5.78 -10.49
N THR A 197 30.87 4.45 -10.37
CA THR A 197 32.16 3.75 -10.30
C THR A 197 32.89 3.73 -11.65
N GLY A 198 32.18 3.87 -12.76
CA GLY A 198 32.77 4.00 -14.09
C GLY A 198 33.38 5.36 -14.37
N GLU A 199 32.95 6.42 -13.67
CA GLU A 199 33.49 7.79 -13.82
C GLU A 199 34.85 7.99 -13.12
N SER A 200 35.14 7.19 -12.08
CA SER A 200 36.40 7.22 -11.32
C SER A 200 37.55 6.52 -12.04
#